data_AF-A0A3C0DKB5-F1
#
_entry.id   AF-A0A3C0DKB5-F1
#
_cell.length_a   1.000
_cell.length_b   1.000
_cell.length_c   1.000
_cell.angle_alpha   90.00
_cell.angle_beta   90.00
_cell.angle_gamma   90.00
#
_symmetry.space_group_name_H-M   'P 1'
#
loop_
_entity.id
_entity.type
_entity.pdbx_description
1 polymer ?
#
loop_
_entity_poly.entity_id
_entity_poly.type
_entity_poly.pdbx_seq_one_letter_code
_entity_poly.pdbx_strand_id
1 'polypeptide(L)'
;MPQASQSRRKVGSVSIAMTVIGTIVGAGFATGQEIAQFFVRYGRLGLLGMAITTILFCVVIIMFLTAARQPGSGSYADLLKRWGGVGLGGMVDL
;
A
#
# COMPACT_ATOMS: atom_id res chain seq x y z
N MET A 1 -20.08 23.57 -26.61
CA MET A 1 -19.69 23.80 -25.20
C MET A 1 -18.22 23.43 -25.05
N PRO A 2 -17.30 24.37 -24.76
CA PRO A 2 -15.87 24.06 -24.66
C PRO A 2 -15.54 23.44 -23.29
N GLN A 3 -14.91 22.27 -23.30
CA GLN A 3 -14.43 21.55 -22.14
C GLN A 3 -13.27 22.34 -21.50
N ALA A 4 -13.45 22.76 -20.25
CA ALA A 4 -12.40 23.42 -19.47
C ALA A 4 -11.19 22.47 -19.35
N SER A 5 -10.04 22.89 -19.88
CA SER A 5 -8.78 22.17 -19.77
C SER A 5 -8.39 22.08 -18.30
N GLN A 6 -8.64 20.94 -17.65
CA GLN A 6 -8.14 20.68 -16.31
C GLN A 6 -6.61 20.75 -16.34
N SER A 7 -6.07 21.79 -15.71
CA SER A 7 -4.64 21.89 -15.41
C SER A 7 -4.25 20.66 -14.59
N ARG A 8 -3.49 19.74 -15.20
CA ARG A 8 -2.98 18.54 -14.53
C ARG A 8 -2.04 19.00 -13.42
N ARG A 9 -2.58 19.16 -12.21
CA ARG A 9 -1.80 19.58 -11.05
C ARG A 9 -0.70 18.54 -10.83
N LYS A 10 0.56 18.95 -10.94
CA LYS A 10 1.70 18.08 -10.64
C LYS A 10 1.63 17.75 -9.14
N VAL A 11 1.33 16.51 -8.81
CA VAL A 11 1.39 16.02 -7.43
C VAL A 11 2.85 15.71 -7.12
N GLY A 12 3.40 16.38 -6.11
CA GLY A 12 4.79 16.15 -5.69
C GLY A 12 4.95 14.81 -4.96
N SER A 13 6.13 14.20 -5.03
CA SER A 13 6.42 12.90 -4.43
C SER A 13 6.14 12.86 -2.91
N VAL A 14 6.37 13.98 -2.21
CA VAL A 14 6.07 14.11 -0.77
C VAL A 14 4.57 13.99 -0.51
N SER A 15 3.73 14.60 -1.35
CA SER A 15 2.27 14.50 -1.21
C SER A 15 1.80 13.05 -1.39
N ILE A 16 2.40 12.33 -2.34
CA ILE A 16 2.10 10.91 -2.55
C ILE A 16 2.51 10.09 -1.33
N ALA A 17 3.72 10.33 -0.80
CA ALA A 17 4.21 9.66 0.40
C ALA A 17 3.31 9.92 1.61
N MET A 18 2.89 11.16 1.83
CA MET A 18 2.00 11.53 2.94
C MET A 18 0.62 10.85 2.82
N THR A 19 0.07 10.75 1.63
CA THR A 19 -1.18 10.00 1.41
C THR A 19 -1.00 8.52 1.73
N VAL A 20 0.07 7.89 1.24
CA VAL A 20 0.36 6.47 1.51
C VAL A 20 0.52 6.21 3.01
N ILE A 21 1.29 7.04 3.71
CA ILE A 21 1.48 6.93 5.16
C ILE A 21 0.14 7.13 5.89
N GLY A 22 -0.63 8.17 5.54
CA GLY A 22 -1.92 8.46 6.16
C GLY A 22 -2.96 7.35 5.99
N THR A 23 -2.95 6.67 4.84
CA THR A 23 -3.85 5.54 4.58
C THR A 23 -3.46 4.28 5.37
N ILE A 24 -2.17 4.07 5.64
CA ILE A 24 -1.67 2.86 6.31
C ILE A 24 -1.72 2.97 7.84
N VAL A 25 -1.34 4.12 8.40
CA VAL A 25 -1.09 4.28 9.84
C VAL A 25 -2.38 4.19 10.68
N GLY A 26 -3.52 4.71 10.20
CA GLY A 26 -4.77 4.65 10.98
C GLY A 26 -4.65 5.22 12.41
N ALA A 27 -5.65 4.97 13.25
CA ALA A 27 -5.66 5.49 14.62
C ALA A 27 -4.77 4.68 15.59
N GLY A 28 -4.61 3.38 15.35
CA GLY A 28 -3.86 2.47 16.21
C GLY A 28 -2.34 2.63 16.12
N PHE A 29 -1.76 2.80 14.92
CA PHE A 29 -0.34 3.15 14.82
C PHE A 29 -0.08 4.59 15.27
N ALA A 30 -1.01 5.53 15.02
CA ALA A 30 -0.85 6.92 15.46
C ALA A 30 -0.81 7.06 16.99
N THR A 31 -1.61 6.26 17.72
CA THR A 31 -1.57 6.18 19.19
C THR A 31 -0.45 5.27 19.70
N GLY A 32 0.18 4.49 18.83
CA GLY A 32 1.26 3.56 19.16
C GLY A 32 0.84 2.26 19.84
N GLN A 33 -0.46 2.06 20.08
CA GLN A 33 -0.98 0.87 20.77
C GLN A 33 -0.68 -0.42 19.99
N GLU A 34 -0.92 -0.40 18.68
CA GLU A 34 -0.66 -1.53 17.79
C GLU A 34 0.85 -1.82 17.70
N ILE A 35 1.69 -0.78 17.57
CA ILE A 35 3.14 -0.93 17.50
C ILE A 35 3.69 -1.57 18.78
N ALA A 36 3.21 -1.12 19.94
CA ALA A 36 3.60 -1.67 21.23
C ALA A 36 3.18 -3.14 21.36
N GLN A 37 1.96 -3.46 20.95
CA GLN A 37 1.41 -4.82 21.04
C GLN A 37 2.10 -5.80 20.08
N PHE A 38 2.42 -5.40 18.85
CA PHE A 38 2.96 -6.29 17.83
C PHE A 38 4.49 -6.37 17.82
N PHE A 39 5.19 -5.28 18.11
CA PHE A 39 6.65 -5.23 17.94
C PHE A 39 7.41 -5.04 19.25
N VAL A 40 6.85 -4.33 20.24
CA VAL A 40 7.57 -4.06 21.51
C VAL A 40 7.38 -5.18 22.51
N ARG A 41 6.16 -5.72 22.65
CA ARG A 41 5.82 -6.76 23.63
C ARG A 41 6.65 -8.05 23.50
N TYR A 42 7.09 -8.38 22.29
CA TYR A 42 7.82 -9.63 21.98
C TYR A 42 9.34 -9.46 21.94
N GLY A 43 9.89 -8.30 22.30
CA GLY A 43 11.33 -8.06 22.37
C GLY A 43 12.07 -8.32 21.05
N ARG A 44 13.11 -9.18 21.07
CA ARG A 44 13.95 -9.48 19.89
C ARG A 44 13.16 -10.05 18.70
N LEU A 45 12.14 -10.86 18.96
CA LEU A 45 11.29 -11.42 17.90
C LEU A 45 10.40 -10.33 17.27
N GLY A 46 9.97 -9.35 18.07
CA GLY A 46 9.24 -8.20 17.57
C GLY A 46 10.09 -7.28 16.69
N LEU A 47 11.39 -7.14 16.98
CA LEU A 47 12.32 -6.41 16.10
C LEU A 47 12.50 -7.11 14.75
N LEU A 48 12.62 -8.44 14.73
CA LEU A 48 12.65 -9.20 13.48
C LEU A 48 11.33 -9.05 12.71
N GLY A 49 10.20 -9.13 13.41
CA GLY A 49 8.88 -8.87 12.84
C GLY A 49 8.76 -7.48 12.23
N MET A 50 9.31 -6.45 12.88
CA MET A 50 9.33 -5.08 12.36
C MET A 50 10.10 -4.99 11.03
N ALA A 51 11.27 -5.63 10.94
CA ALA A 51 12.06 -5.67 9.71
C ALA A 51 11.29 -6.36 8.58
N ILE A 52 10.69 -7.52 8.86
CA ILE A 52 9.89 -8.29 7.88
C ILE A 52 8.69 -7.47 7.41
N THR A 53 7.92 -6.89 8.33
CA THR A 53 6.74 -6.07 7.99
C THR A 53 7.11 -4.84 7.17
N THR A 54 8.24 -4.21 7.45
CA THR A 54 8.75 -3.07 6.65
C THR A 54 9.01 -3.49 5.20
N ILE A 55 9.68 -4.64 4.99
CA ILE A 55 9.93 -5.18 3.65
C ILE A 55 8.61 -5.47 2.94
N LEU A 56 7.65 -6.09 3.62
CA LEU A 56 6.32 -6.39 3.05
C LEU A 56 5.58 -5.10 2.66
N PHE A 57 5.60 -4.06 3.49
CA PHE A 57 5.01 -2.76 3.12
C PHE A 57 5.67 -2.17 1.88
N CYS A 58 7.00 -2.20 1.76
CA CYS A 58 7.69 -1.72 0.57
C CYS A 58 7.24 -2.48 -0.68
N VAL A 59 7.16 -3.81 -0.61
CA VAL A 59 6.70 -4.65 -1.75
C VAL A 59 5.29 -4.24 -2.18
N VAL A 60 4.36 -4.15 -1.22
CA VAL A 60 2.97 -3.77 -1.51
C VAL A 60 2.87 -2.36 -2.11
N ILE A 61 3.57 -1.38 -1.55
CA ILE A 61 3.57 0.00 -2.06
C ILE A 61 4.13 0.04 -3.50
N ILE A 62 5.22 -0.66 -3.78
CA ILE A 62 5.80 -0.74 -5.14
C ILE A 62 4.81 -1.36 -6.12
N MET A 63 4.10 -2.43 -5.71
CA MET A 63 3.06 -3.05 -6.54
C MET A 63 1.96 -2.04 -6.89
N PHE A 64 1.45 -1.30 -5.90
CA PHE A 64 0.43 -0.27 -6.11
C PHE A 64 0.90 0.87 -7.01
N LEU A 65 2.10 1.42 -6.76
CA LEU A 65 2.63 2.53 -7.54
C LEU A 65 2.92 2.11 -8.99
N THR A 66 3.32 0.86 -9.22
CA THR A 66 3.54 0.31 -10.57
C THR A 66 2.22 0.05 -11.30
N ALA A 67 1.19 -0.39 -10.57
CA ALA A 67 -0.17 -0.54 -11.08
C ALA A 67 -0.77 0.80 -11.53
N ALA A 68 -0.67 1.80 -10.65
CA ALA A 68 -1.22 3.13 -10.88
C ALA A 68 -0.61 3.85 -12.10
N ARG A 69 0.59 3.42 -12.54
CA ARG A 69 1.26 3.94 -13.74
C ARG A 69 0.74 3.34 -15.05
N GLN A 70 -0.07 2.28 -15.03
CA GLN A 70 -0.65 1.67 -16.22
C GLN A 70 -2.06 2.23 -16.47
N PRO A 71 -2.23 3.20 -17.39
CA PRO A 71 -3.56 3.67 -17.76
C PRO A 71 -4.29 2.58 -18.55
N GLY A 72 -5.29 1.93 -17.94
CA GLY A 72 -6.22 1.05 -18.66
C GLY A 72 -6.58 -0.29 -18.01
N SER A 73 -5.90 -0.74 -16.96
CA SER A 73 -6.21 -2.00 -16.26
C SER A 73 -6.48 -1.72 -14.78
N GLY A 74 -7.69 -1.24 -14.50
CA GLY A 74 -8.08 -0.61 -13.24
C GLY A 74 -8.52 -1.56 -12.12
N SER A 75 -8.02 -2.80 -12.05
CA SER A 75 -8.44 -3.72 -10.99
C SER A 75 -7.27 -4.27 -10.19
N TYR A 76 -7.41 -4.22 -8.87
CA TYR A 76 -6.56 -4.93 -7.90
C TYR A 76 -6.39 -6.41 -8.28
N ALA A 77 -7.40 -7.00 -8.93
CA ALA A 77 -7.39 -8.37 -9.42
C ALA A 77 -6.28 -8.64 -10.45
N ASP A 78 -5.94 -7.68 -11.32
CA ASP A 78 -4.88 -7.87 -12.33
C ASP A 78 -3.48 -7.88 -11.68
N LEU A 79 -3.30 -7.13 -10.60
CA LEU A 79 -2.05 -7.15 -9.81
C LEU A 79 -1.90 -8.46 -9.05
N LEU A 80 -2.99 -8.91 -8.41
CA LEU A 80 -3.05 -10.19 -7.71
C LEU A 80 -2.82 -11.36 -8.66
N LYS A 81 -3.40 -11.35 -9.87
CA LYS A 81 -3.14 -12.38 -10.89
C LYS A 81 -1.69 -12.38 -11.38
N ARG A 82 -1.09 -11.20 -11.54
CA ARG A 82 0.29 -11.07 -12.06
C ARG A 82 1.36 -11.47 -11.05
N TRP A 83 1.12 -11.29 -9.76
CA TRP A 83 2.11 -11.59 -8.70
C TRP A 83 1.75 -12.82 -7.84
N GLY A 84 0.47 -13.09 -7.63
CA GLY A 84 -0.02 -14.17 -6.75
C GLY A 84 -0.07 -15.56 -7.42
N GLY A 85 0.18 -15.65 -8.72
CA GLY A 85 -0.07 -16.87 -9.48
C GLY A 85 -1.56 -17.26 -9.47
N VAL A 86 -1.93 -18.26 -10.27
CA VAL A 86 -3.32 -18.65 -10.57
C VAL A 86 -4.16 -19.03 -9.33
N GLY A 87 -3.56 -19.17 -8.14
CA GLY A 87 -4.25 -19.60 -6.91
C GLY A 87 -4.95 -18.50 -6.10
N LEU A 88 -4.44 -17.27 -6.06
CA LEU A 88 -5.02 -16.20 -5.21
C LEU A 88 -6.08 -15.36 -5.93
N GLY A 89 -6.08 -15.32 -7.26
CA GLY A 89 -7.05 -14.55 -8.04
C GLY A 89 -8.47 -15.12 -8.00
N GLY A 90 -8.63 -16.43 -7.73
CA GLY A 90 -9.94 -17.10 -7.72
C GLY A 90 -10.74 -16.94 -6.43
N MET A 91 -10.10 -16.63 -5.29
CA MET A 91 -10.81 -16.46 -4.01
C MET A 91 -11.31 -15.04 -3.77
N VAL A 92 -10.78 -14.06 -4.51
CA VAL A 92 -11.14 -12.64 -4.36
C VAL A 92 -12.35 -12.26 -5.23
N ASP A 93 -12.78 -13.15 -6.14
CA ASP A 93 -13.89 -12.94 -7.08
C ASP A 93 -15.16 -13.73 -6.70
N LEU A 94 -15.31 -14.10 -5.41
CA LEU A 94 -16.49 -14.80 -4.89
C LEU A 94 -17.32 -13.91 -3.95
#